data_AF-A0A4Q3TYW5-F1
#
_entry.id   AF-A0A4Q3TYW5-F1
#
_cell.length_a   1.000
_cell.length_b   1.000
_cell.length_c   1.000
_cell.angle_alpha   90.00
_cell.angle_beta   90.00
_cell.angle_gamma   90.00
#
_symmetry.space_group_name_H-M   'P 1'
#
loop_
_entity.id
_entity.type
_entity.pdbx_description
1 polymer ?
#
loop_
_entity_poly.entity_id
_entity_poly.type
_entity_poly.pdbx_seq_one_letter_code
_entity_poly.pdbx_strand_id
1 'polypeptide(L)'
;MTKYIAKANNDVLSHCTCEGEIAAGPNQLDCPWCGCGWLISCMKCSKTFTFARVIDVDRTYEDIVAEDFARRGVEASDEEIDEGAEWMAEAFADLTVGDIVVYLDGAYFSLGTKNFVYDGWFAQHEFDQLPHAVALVSPAALRETLGDKEYWIERELVDEEE
;
A
#
# COMPACT_ATOMS: atom_id res chain seq x y z
N MET A 1 1.95 2.68 -21.65
CA MET A 1 1.23 3.16 -20.46
C MET A 1 1.58 2.22 -19.33
N THR A 2 1.98 2.78 -18.21
CA THR A 2 2.44 2.05 -17.03
C THR A 2 1.29 1.96 -16.03
N LYS A 3 1.09 0.79 -15.41
CA LYS A 3 0.08 0.65 -14.36
C LYS A 3 0.59 1.30 -13.10
N TYR A 4 -0.21 2.16 -12.50
CA TYR A 4 0.11 2.77 -11.22
C TYR A 4 -1.17 3.01 -10.42
N ILE A 5 -1.08 3.73 -9.32
CA ILE A 5 -2.21 3.95 -8.44
C ILE A 5 -2.42 5.42 -8.12
N ALA A 6 -3.69 5.81 -8.05
CA ALA A 6 -4.13 7.12 -7.58
C ALA A 6 -5.19 6.95 -6.50
N LYS A 7 -5.41 7.97 -5.70
CA LYS A 7 -6.43 7.92 -4.64
C LYS A 7 -7.83 7.63 -5.20
N ALA A 8 -8.54 6.67 -4.61
CA ALA A 8 -9.86 6.25 -5.07
C ALA A 8 -11.02 7.04 -4.42
N ASN A 9 -11.03 7.16 -3.10
CA ASN A 9 -12.12 7.77 -2.33
C ASN A 9 -11.62 8.26 -0.95
N ASN A 10 -12.55 8.64 -0.06
CA ASN A 10 -12.26 9.07 1.32
C ASN A 10 -12.82 8.10 2.37
N ASP A 11 -13.21 6.90 1.96
CA ASP A 11 -13.90 5.96 2.83
C ASP A 11 -12.92 5.37 3.86
N VAL A 12 -13.45 4.95 5.01
CA VAL A 12 -12.73 4.39 6.17
C VAL A 12 -11.72 5.38 6.81
N LEU A 13 -10.55 5.59 6.21
CA LEU A 13 -9.52 6.49 6.72
C LEU A 13 -8.80 7.20 5.56
N SER A 14 -8.89 8.53 5.54
CA SER A 14 -8.22 9.36 4.53
C SER A 14 -7.89 10.74 5.10
N HIS A 15 -6.61 11.08 5.09
CA HIS A 15 -6.12 12.42 5.43
C HIS A 15 -5.81 13.26 4.19
N CYS A 16 -5.68 12.60 3.02
CA CYS A 16 -5.49 13.23 1.72
C CYS A 16 -6.83 13.73 1.15
N THR A 17 -6.85 14.94 0.61
CA THR A 17 -8.00 15.50 -0.14
C THR A 17 -7.65 15.86 -1.58
N CYS A 18 -6.48 15.48 -2.08
CA CYS A 18 -6.08 15.73 -3.46
C CYS A 18 -6.93 14.88 -4.42
N GLU A 19 -7.27 15.46 -5.57
CA GLU A 19 -8.00 14.81 -6.65
C GLU A 19 -7.04 14.53 -7.82
N GLY A 20 -7.10 13.33 -8.40
CA GLY A 20 -6.32 12.94 -9.58
C GLY A 20 -4.81 12.76 -9.35
N GLU A 21 -4.31 12.94 -8.12
CA GLU A 21 -2.91 12.73 -7.79
C GLU A 21 -2.58 11.25 -7.56
N ILE A 22 -1.39 10.86 -8.00
CA ILE A 22 -0.87 9.51 -7.86
C ILE A 22 -0.30 9.25 -6.46
N ALA A 23 -0.10 7.98 -6.12
CA ALA A 23 0.54 7.60 -4.86
C ALA A 23 2.04 7.94 -4.87
N ALA A 24 2.55 8.30 -3.70
CA ALA A 24 3.97 8.34 -3.39
C ALA A 24 4.51 6.91 -3.18
N GLY A 25 5.83 6.79 -3.13
CA GLY A 25 6.49 5.56 -2.70
C GLY A 25 6.13 5.17 -1.25
N PRO A 26 6.43 3.93 -0.86
CA PRO A 26 6.04 3.33 0.42
C PRO A 26 6.77 3.96 1.62
N ASN A 27 6.33 5.14 2.09
CA ASN A 27 7.08 5.91 3.11
C ASN A 27 6.43 5.95 4.50
N GLN A 28 5.15 5.61 4.61
CA GLN A 28 4.43 5.58 5.89
C GLN A 28 3.80 4.20 6.18
N LEU A 29 4.25 3.18 5.46
CA LEU A 29 3.64 1.86 5.46
C LEU A 29 3.96 1.11 6.77
N ASP A 30 5.10 1.35 7.41
CA ASP A 30 5.69 0.41 8.36
C ASP A 30 5.24 0.55 9.83
N CYS A 31 3.99 0.94 10.09
CA CYS A 31 3.45 0.90 11.46
C CYS A 31 2.39 -0.20 11.59
N PRO A 32 2.82 -1.48 11.77
CA PRO A 32 1.91 -2.64 11.78
C PRO A 32 0.78 -2.50 12.80
N TRP A 33 1.07 -1.96 13.98
CA TRP A 33 0.16 -1.96 15.12
C TRP A 33 -0.63 -0.65 15.32
N CYS A 34 -0.56 0.37 14.44
CA CYS A 34 -1.37 1.58 14.65
C CYS A 34 -2.88 1.38 14.43
N GLY A 35 -3.30 0.26 13.86
CA GLY A 35 -4.71 0.00 13.49
C GLY A 35 -5.24 0.93 12.39
N CYS A 36 -4.33 1.72 11.82
CA CYS A 36 -4.52 2.59 10.67
C CYS A 36 -4.67 1.80 9.36
N GLY A 37 -4.26 0.52 9.36
CA GLY A 37 -4.40 -0.41 8.24
C GLY A 37 -3.51 -0.06 7.05
N TRP A 38 -2.22 0.24 7.29
CA TRP A 38 -1.21 0.26 6.24
C TRP A 38 -1.58 1.21 5.07
N LEU A 39 -1.42 2.52 5.31
CA LEU A 39 -1.99 3.56 4.45
C LEU A 39 -1.08 4.00 3.31
N ILE A 40 -1.67 4.20 2.14
CA ILE A 40 -0.96 4.70 0.95
C ILE A 40 -0.76 6.22 1.07
N SER A 41 0.42 6.71 0.69
CA SER A 41 0.77 8.13 0.73
C SER A 41 0.48 8.83 -0.59
N CYS A 42 0.06 10.10 -0.55
CA CYS A 42 -0.16 10.92 -1.75
C CYS A 42 1.15 11.59 -2.22
N MET A 43 1.48 11.50 -3.52
CA MET A 43 2.66 12.12 -4.11
C MET A 43 2.70 13.64 -3.90
N LYS A 44 1.54 14.31 -3.77
CA LYS A 44 1.44 15.77 -3.67
C LYS A 44 1.54 16.34 -2.27
N CYS A 45 0.71 15.83 -1.37
CA CYS A 45 0.61 16.40 -0.02
C CYS A 45 1.25 15.51 1.05
N SER A 46 1.78 14.34 0.66
CA SER A 46 2.37 13.33 1.54
C SER A 46 1.42 12.83 2.64
N LYS A 47 0.14 13.20 2.59
CA LYS A 47 -0.91 12.68 3.47
C LYS A 47 -1.40 11.34 2.96
N THR A 48 -1.90 10.54 3.87
CA THR A 48 -2.25 9.15 3.63
C THR A 48 -3.74 8.91 3.36
N PHE A 49 -4.04 7.78 2.72
CA PHE A 49 -5.38 7.31 2.40
C PHE A 49 -5.41 5.78 2.28
N THR A 50 -6.59 5.19 2.52
CA THR A 50 -6.74 3.72 2.55
C THR A 50 -6.85 3.11 1.15
N PHE A 51 -7.68 3.70 0.28
CA PHE A 51 -8.06 3.08 -0.98
C PHE A 51 -7.43 3.79 -2.19
N ALA A 52 -6.71 3.02 -2.99
CA ALA A 52 -6.17 3.42 -4.28
C ALA A 52 -6.98 2.79 -5.42
N ARG A 53 -6.98 3.44 -6.59
CA ARG A 53 -7.49 2.90 -7.84
C ARG A 53 -6.31 2.69 -8.77
N VAL A 54 -6.24 1.53 -9.41
CA VAL A 54 -5.26 1.24 -10.45
C VAL A 54 -5.61 2.06 -11.71
N ILE A 55 -4.65 2.79 -12.23
CA ILE A 55 -4.77 3.66 -13.40
C ILE A 55 -3.61 3.41 -14.36
N ASP A 56 -3.82 3.80 -15.62
CA ASP A 56 -2.72 3.97 -16.57
C ASP A 56 -2.13 5.37 -16.45
N VAL A 57 -0.80 5.44 -16.48
CA VAL A 57 -0.05 6.70 -16.55
C VAL A 57 0.87 6.72 -17.77
N ASP A 58 1.10 7.92 -18.30
CA ASP A 58 2.00 8.17 -19.43
C ASP A 58 3.40 8.57 -18.93
N ARG A 59 3.96 7.72 -18.07
CA ARG A 59 5.27 7.87 -17.41
C ARG A 59 5.88 6.50 -17.16
N THR A 60 7.19 6.42 -17.00
CA THR A 60 7.85 5.18 -16.58
C THR A 60 7.84 5.05 -15.05
N TYR A 61 8.21 3.89 -14.51
CA TYR A 61 8.33 3.74 -13.05
C TYR A 61 9.51 4.55 -12.51
N GLU A 62 10.62 4.61 -13.24
CA GLU A 62 11.81 5.40 -12.94
C GLU A 62 11.46 6.89 -12.79
N ASP A 63 10.64 7.43 -13.71
CA ASP A 63 10.15 8.81 -13.61
C ASP A 63 9.37 9.07 -12.32
N ILE A 64 8.58 8.08 -11.88
CA ILE A 64 7.73 8.20 -10.68
C ILE A 64 8.58 8.09 -9.41
N VAL A 65 9.51 7.13 -9.37
CA VAL A 65 10.44 6.90 -8.25
C VAL A 65 11.35 8.11 -8.07
N ALA A 66 11.97 8.61 -9.14
CA ALA A 66 12.82 9.79 -9.10
C ALA A 66 12.06 11.04 -8.61
N GLU A 67 10.80 11.21 -9.01
CA GLU A 67 9.97 12.30 -8.51
C GLU A 67 9.65 12.16 -7.01
N ASP A 68 9.36 10.95 -6.53
CA ASP A 68 9.10 10.71 -5.10
C ASP A 68 10.32 11.09 -4.25
N PHE A 69 11.50 10.63 -4.63
CA PHE A 69 12.76 10.97 -3.97
C PHE A 69 13.00 12.49 -3.97
N ALA A 70 12.86 13.13 -5.13
CA ALA A 70 13.04 14.57 -5.25
C ALA A 70 12.07 15.36 -4.36
N ARG A 71 10.79 14.95 -4.29
CA ARG A 71 9.77 15.60 -3.44
C ARG A 71 10.03 15.44 -1.95
N ARG A 72 10.73 14.38 -1.56
CA ARG A 72 11.18 14.15 -0.17
C ARG A 72 12.49 14.88 0.15
N GLY A 73 13.13 15.52 -0.83
CA GLY A 73 14.44 16.12 -0.67
C GLY A 73 15.56 15.10 -0.47
N VAL A 74 15.39 13.90 -1.04
CA VAL A 74 16.38 12.82 -1.02
C VAL A 74 17.05 12.77 -2.39
N GLU A 75 18.38 12.83 -2.43
CA GLU A 75 19.14 12.54 -3.64
C GLU A 75 19.27 11.02 -3.76
N ALA A 76 18.59 10.43 -4.76
CA ALA A 76 18.71 9.02 -5.09
C ALA A 76 19.70 8.83 -6.23
N SER A 77 20.47 7.74 -6.14
CA SER A 77 21.30 7.22 -7.22
C SER A 77 20.46 6.56 -8.31
N ASP A 78 21.05 6.37 -9.50
CA ASP A 78 20.39 5.65 -10.60
C ASP A 78 20.05 4.20 -10.18
N GLU A 79 20.90 3.55 -9.38
CA GLU A 79 20.68 2.20 -8.84
C GLU A 79 19.44 2.14 -7.93
N GLU A 80 19.29 3.09 -7.00
CA GLU A 80 18.10 3.17 -6.13
C GLU A 80 16.80 3.45 -6.93
N ILE A 81 16.90 4.19 -8.03
CA ILE A 81 15.76 4.45 -8.91
C ILE A 81 15.36 3.18 -9.66
N ASP A 82 16.35 2.44 -10.19
CA ASP A 82 16.13 1.19 -10.92
C ASP A 82 15.55 0.10 -9.99
N GLU A 83 16.10 -0.07 -8.79
CA GLU A 83 15.56 -1.01 -7.78
C GLU A 83 14.11 -0.66 -7.41
N GLY A 84 13.81 0.63 -7.21
CA GLY A 84 12.45 1.08 -6.94
C GLY A 84 11.50 0.81 -8.11
N ALA A 85 11.98 0.98 -9.35
CA ALA A 85 11.21 0.74 -10.56
C ALA A 85 10.92 -0.76 -10.77
N GLU A 86 11.91 -1.63 -10.52
CA GLU A 86 11.75 -3.09 -10.55
C GLU A 86 10.71 -3.55 -9.51
N TRP A 87 10.84 -3.09 -8.26
CA TRP A 87 9.86 -3.38 -7.23
C TRP A 87 8.44 -2.94 -7.62
N MET A 88 8.28 -1.73 -8.18
CA MET A 88 6.97 -1.27 -8.67
C MET A 88 6.45 -2.14 -9.81
N ALA A 89 7.31 -2.56 -10.74
CA ALA A 89 6.91 -3.42 -11.85
C ALA A 89 6.35 -4.76 -11.35
N GLU A 90 6.98 -5.35 -10.34
CA GLU A 90 6.50 -6.57 -9.67
C GLU A 90 5.20 -6.31 -8.89
N ALA A 91 5.18 -5.28 -8.04
CA ALA A 91 4.04 -4.96 -7.18
C ALA A 91 2.74 -4.67 -7.95
N PHE A 92 2.84 -4.15 -9.17
CA PHE A 92 1.69 -3.84 -10.02
C PHE A 92 1.45 -4.88 -11.12
N ALA A 93 2.26 -5.94 -11.24
CA ALA A 93 2.21 -6.90 -12.36
C ALA A 93 0.83 -7.55 -12.52
N ASP A 94 0.23 -7.99 -11.41
CA ASP A 94 -1.04 -8.74 -11.40
C ASP A 94 -2.28 -7.88 -11.18
N LEU A 95 -2.11 -6.57 -10.97
CA LEU A 95 -3.24 -5.66 -10.75
C LEU A 95 -3.91 -5.25 -12.07
N THR A 96 -5.24 -5.09 -12.06
CA THR A 96 -6.00 -4.67 -13.25
C THR A 96 -6.39 -3.20 -13.16
N VAL A 97 -6.25 -2.46 -14.27
CA VAL A 97 -6.68 -1.06 -14.35
C VAL A 97 -8.17 -0.94 -14.00
N GLY A 98 -8.48 -0.02 -13.10
CA GLY A 98 -9.82 0.21 -12.58
C GLY A 98 -10.09 -0.44 -11.22
N ASP A 99 -9.29 -1.44 -10.81
CA ASP A 99 -9.42 -2.09 -9.51
C ASP A 99 -9.20 -1.10 -8.37
N ILE A 100 -9.92 -1.32 -7.27
CA ILE A 100 -9.62 -0.67 -6.00
C ILE A 100 -8.68 -1.56 -5.23
N VAL A 101 -7.57 -1.01 -4.77
CA VAL A 101 -6.51 -1.72 -4.06
C VAL A 101 -6.22 -1.09 -2.71
N VAL A 102 -5.66 -1.90 -1.82
CA VAL A 102 -5.15 -1.50 -0.51
C VAL A 102 -3.73 -2.00 -0.37
N TYR A 103 -2.96 -1.39 0.52
CA TYR A 103 -1.65 -1.90 0.90
C TYR A 103 -1.76 -2.65 2.23
N LEU A 104 -1.07 -3.78 2.34
CA LEU A 104 -0.99 -4.56 3.56
C LEU A 104 0.36 -5.28 3.58
N ASP A 105 1.14 -4.99 4.63
CA ASP A 105 2.35 -5.74 5.00
C ASP A 105 3.24 -6.16 3.82
N GLY A 106 3.68 -5.16 3.04
CA GLY A 106 4.59 -5.38 1.91
C GLY A 106 3.94 -5.39 0.52
N ALA A 107 2.63 -5.61 0.40
CA ALA A 107 1.99 -5.84 -0.90
C ALA A 107 0.68 -5.07 -1.13
N TYR A 108 0.36 -4.87 -2.41
CA TYR A 108 -0.93 -4.36 -2.85
C TYR A 108 -1.90 -5.50 -3.15
N PHE A 109 -3.11 -5.40 -2.61
CA PHE A 109 -4.18 -6.35 -2.86
C PHE A 109 -5.40 -5.66 -3.44
N SER A 110 -6.03 -6.30 -4.44
CA SER A 110 -7.38 -5.92 -4.86
C SER A 110 -8.34 -6.05 -3.69
N LEU A 111 -9.19 -5.05 -3.48
CA LEU A 111 -10.15 -4.99 -2.39
C LEU A 111 -11.13 -6.18 -2.40
N GLY A 112 -11.35 -6.76 -3.58
CA GLY A 112 -12.19 -7.93 -3.79
C GLY A 112 -11.54 -9.27 -3.45
N THR A 113 -10.26 -9.31 -3.06
CA THR A 113 -9.55 -10.54 -2.69
C THR A 113 -10.22 -11.22 -1.49
N LYS A 114 -10.38 -12.54 -1.58
CA LYS A 114 -11.01 -13.39 -0.56
C LYS A 114 -10.22 -14.66 -0.35
N ASN A 115 -10.36 -15.24 0.84
CA ASN A 115 -9.80 -16.54 1.24
C ASN A 115 -8.32 -16.65 0.86
N PHE A 116 -7.52 -15.69 1.29
CA PHE A 116 -6.10 -15.65 0.93
C PHE A 116 -5.22 -15.85 2.16
N VAL A 117 -4.14 -16.59 1.93
CA VAL A 117 -3.01 -16.74 2.84
C VAL A 117 -1.84 -16.02 2.20
N TYR A 118 -1.13 -15.20 2.96
CA TYR A 118 -0.03 -14.40 2.48
C TYR A 118 0.98 -14.17 3.60
N ASP A 119 2.25 -14.36 3.29
CA ASP A 119 3.35 -14.01 4.19
C ASP A 119 3.77 -12.58 3.87
N GLY A 120 3.51 -11.66 4.81
CA GLY A 120 3.90 -10.27 4.69
C GLY A 120 5.37 -10.03 5.06
N TRP A 121 5.75 -8.77 5.20
CA TRP A 121 7.07 -8.42 5.71
C TRP A 121 7.22 -8.70 7.20
N PHE A 122 6.13 -8.57 7.97
CA PHE A 122 6.17 -8.73 9.43
C PHE A 122 5.41 -9.95 9.93
N ALA A 123 4.31 -10.35 9.27
CA ALA A 123 3.49 -11.45 9.75
C ALA A 123 2.85 -12.28 8.63
N GLN A 124 2.55 -13.53 8.96
CA GLN A 124 1.66 -14.35 8.16
C GLN A 124 0.21 -13.88 8.31
N HIS A 125 -0.53 -13.87 7.22
CA HIS A 125 -1.90 -13.41 7.15
C HIS A 125 -2.80 -14.51 6.59
N GLU A 126 -3.93 -14.74 7.25
CA GLU A 126 -4.99 -15.62 6.76
C GLU A 126 -6.32 -14.90 6.97
N PHE A 127 -6.98 -14.55 5.85
CA PHE A 127 -8.23 -13.80 5.88
C PHE A 127 -9.25 -14.37 4.89
N ASP A 128 -10.49 -14.53 5.36
CA ASP A 128 -11.65 -14.74 4.48
C ASP A 128 -11.87 -13.52 3.56
N GLN A 129 -11.63 -12.32 4.09
CA GLN A 129 -11.71 -11.05 3.39
C GLN A 129 -10.75 -10.04 4.01
N LEU A 130 -10.16 -9.17 3.19
CA LEU A 130 -9.32 -8.06 3.66
C LEU A 130 -10.02 -7.23 4.75
N PRO A 131 -9.34 -6.93 5.90
CA PRO A 131 -9.89 -6.06 6.94
C PRO A 131 -10.35 -4.70 6.41
N HIS A 132 -9.67 -4.15 5.39
CA HIS A 132 -10.05 -2.92 4.71
C HIS A 132 -11.41 -3.01 4.00
N ALA A 133 -11.73 -4.14 3.40
CA ALA A 133 -13.01 -4.36 2.74
C ALA A 133 -14.13 -4.55 3.78
N VAL A 134 -13.86 -5.24 4.88
CA VAL A 134 -14.79 -5.34 6.03
C VAL A 134 -15.06 -3.95 6.62
N ALA A 135 -14.04 -3.09 6.68
CA ALA A 135 -14.13 -1.75 7.24
C ALA A 135 -15.10 -0.82 6.49
N LEU A 136 -15.40 -1.09 5.22
CA LEU A 136 -16.44 -0.35 4.48
C LEU A 136 -17.84 -0.52 5.07
N VAL A 137 -18.11 -1.65 5.73
CA VAL A 137 -19.40 -1.95 6.36
C VAL A 137 -19.31 -1.80 7.89
N SER A 138 -18.17 -2.15 8.47
CA SER A 138 -17.89 -2.03 9.91
C SER A 138 -16.59 -1.26 10.14
N PRO A 139 -16.62 0.08 10.23
CA PRO A 139 -15.41 0.90 10.29
C PRO A 139 -14.43 0.55 11.42
N ALA A 140 -14.92 -0.03 12.51
CA ALA A 140 -14.07 -0.47 13.63
C ALA A 140 -13.20 -1.68 13.29
N ALA A 141 -13.61 -2.53 12.33
CA ALA A 141 -12.96 -3.79 12.02
C ALA A 141 -11.47 -3.65 11.65
N LEU A 142 -11.10 -2.57 10.96
CA LEU A 142 -9.70 -2.32 10.60
C LEU A 142 -8.82 -2.18 11.84
N ARG A 143 -9.29 -1.42 12.83
CA ARG A 143 -8.57 -1.18 14.09
C ARG A 143 -8.65 -2.38 15.03
N GLU A 144 -9.79 -3.07 15.07
CA GLU A 144 -9.98 -4.26 15.89
C GLU A 144 -9.08 -5.41 15.43
N THR A 145 -8.84 -5.56 14.12
CA THR A 145 -7.94 -6.58 13.58
C THR A 145 -6.50 -6.10 13.53
N LEU A 146 -6.20 -5.07 12.73
CA LEU A 146 -4.82 -4.65 12.47
C LEU A 146 -4.23 -3.77 13.59
N GLY A 147 -5.07 -3.27 14.51
CA GLY A 147 -4.61 -2.56 15.70
C GLY A 147 -4.45 -3.47 16.93
N ASP A 148 -4.81 -4.75 16.82
CA ASP A 148 -4.57 -5.73 17.88
C ASP A 148 -3.11 -6.18 17.84
N LYS A 149 -2.40 -5.96 18.94
CA LYS A 149 -1.00 -6.35 19.05
C LYS A 149 -0.85 -7.88 19.10
N GLU A 150 -1.80 -8.59 19.71
CA GLU A 150 -1.74 -10.05 19.81
C GLU A 150 -1.85 -10.70 18.44
N TYR A 151 -2.70 -10.16 17.55
CA TYR A 151 -2.78 -10.59 16.15
C TYR A 151 -1.40 -10.66 15.47
N TRP A 152 -0.59 -9.60 15.61
CA TRP A 152 0.74 -9.51 15.00
C TRP A 152 1.76 -10.44 15.66
N ILE A 153 1.79 -10.50 17.00
CA ILE A 153 2.76 -11.34 17.73
C ILE A 153 2.55 -12.82 17.42
N GLU A 154 1.31 -13.29 17.40
CA GLU A 154 1.01 -14.71 17.15
C GLU A 154 1.35 -15.15 15.72
N ARG A 155 1.48 -14.19 14.80
CA ARG A 155 1.68 -14.42 13.36
C ARG A 155 3.04 -13.90 12.88
N GLU A 156 3.88 -13.43 13.80
CA GLU A 156 5.22 -12.92 13.50
C GLU A 156 5.98 -13.98 12.70
N LEU A 157 6.51 -13.56 11.54
CA LEU A 157 7.41 -14.42 10.79
C LEU A 157 8.71 -14.55 11.59
N VAL A 158 9.17 -15.79 11.76
CA VAL A 158 10.44 -16.03 12.44
C VAL A 158 11.54 -15.50 11.54
N ASP A 159 12.40 -14.62 12.06
CA ASP A 159 13.60 -14.19 11.33
C ASP A 159 14.34 -15.44 10.85
N GLU A 160 14.50 -15.60 9.53
CA GLU A 160 15.36 -16.65 9.00
C GLU A 160 16.79 -16.34 9.49
N GLU A 161 17.37 -17.22 10.30
CA GLU A 161 18.80 -17.11 10.67
C GLU A 161 19.63 -17.14 9.37
N GLU A 162 20.20 -15.99 8.98
CA GLU A 162 21.20 -15.87 7.90
C GLU A 162 22.46 -16.72 8.16
#